data_AF-A0A4R2H849-F1
#
_entry.id   AF-A0A4R2H849-F1
#
_cell.length_a   1.000
_cell.length_b   1.000
_cell.length_c   1.000
_cell.angle_alpha   90.00
_cell.angle_beta   90.00
_cell.angle_gamma   90.00
#
_symmetry.space_group_name_H-M   'P 1'
#
loop_
_entity.id
_entity.type
_entity.pdbx_description
1 polymer ?
#
loop_
_entity_poly.entity_id
_entity_poly.type
_entity_poly.pdbx_seq_one_letter_code
_entity_poly.pdbx_strand_id
1 'polypeptide(L)'
;MVRAGFCNAWTAGDVLMRRFELYRYRDPSGVSGTGVVALGIEFPPDERGQQWIALKWLGKFPSLVFWPSIADLLEVHGHLGASDVRWFDSDPFDAEDQTGETPSCHGLSSAARSLDSGPNHGVGPV
;
A
#
# COMPACT_ATOMS: atom_id res chain seq x y z
N MET A 1 15.60 -20.56 13.30
CA MET A 1 14.16 -20.27 13.51
C MET A 1 13.81 -19.08 12.63
N VAL A 2 13.36 -19.33 11.40
CA VAL A 2 12.92 -18.29 10.46
C VAL A 2 11.40 -18.30 10.53
N ARG A 3 10.79 -17.20 10.96
CA ARG A 3 9.33 -17.04 10.96
C ARG A 3 8.84 -17.14 9.51
N ALA A 4 7.93 -18.08 9.26
CA ALA A 4 7.21 -18.19 8.00
C ALA A 4 6.54 -16.85 7.66
N GLY A 5 6.67 -16.46 6.39
CA GLY A 5 6.26 -15.15 5.89
C GLY A 5 4.77 -14.88 6.06
N PHE A 6 4.47 -13.62 6.39
CA PHE A 6 3.13 -13.09 6.28
C PHE A 6 2.79 -12.92 4.80
N CYS A 7 1.99 -13.84 4.29
CA CYS A 7 1.33 -13.70 3.00
C CYS A 7 0.08 -12.84 3.25
N ASN A 8 0.19 -11.53 3.03
CA ASN A 8 -1.00 -10.68 3.05
C ASN A 8 -1.83 -11.08 1.82
N ALA A 9 -2.98 -11.72 2.06
CA ALA A 9 -3.92 -12.09 1.02
C ALA A 9 -4.61 -10.82 0.53
N TRP A 10 -3.95 -10.12 -0.38
CA TRP A 10 -4.56 -9.03 -1.13
C TRP A 10 -5.60 -9.65 -2.07
N THR A 11 -6.89 -9.43 -1.82
CA THR A 11 -7.93 -9.94 -2.71
C THR A 11 -7.92 -9.11 -4.00
N ALA A 12 -8.16 -9.77 -5.14
CA ALA A 12 -8.06 -9.16 -6.46
C ALA A 12 -9.09 -8.06 -6.77
N GLY A 13 -9.93 -7.68 -5.80
CA GLY A 13 -10.99 -6.66 -5.92
C GLY A 13 -10.66 -5.32 -5.27
N ASP A 14 -9.69 -5.26 -4.35
CA ASP A 14 -9.33 -4.02 -3.66
C ASP A 14 -8.23 -3.30 -4.45
N VAL A 15 -8.44 -2.01 -4.75
CA VAL A 15 -7.42 -1.17 -5.37
C VAL A 15 -6.32 -0.93 -4.33
N LEU A 16 -5.31 -1.79 -4.33
CA LEU A 16 -4.21 -1.77 -3.35
C LEU A 16 -3.42 -0.47 -3.39
N MET A 17 -3.33 0.13 -4.57
CA MET A 17 -2.52 1.30 -4.86
C MET A 17 -3.41 2.37 -5.47
N ARG A 18 -3.39 3.56 -4.88
CA ARG A 18 -4.23 4.67 -5.33
C ARG A 18 -3.46 5.56 -6.27
N ARG A 19 -4.07 5.91 -7.39
CA ARG A 19 -3.49 6.80 -8.40
C ARG A 19 -3.96 8.22 -8.13
N PHE A 20 -3.06 9.15 -8.37
CA PHE A 20 -3.37 10.57 -8.28
C PHE A 20 -2.61 11.39 -9.32
N GLU A 21 -3.09 12.61 -9.54
CA GLU A 21 -2.35 13.67 -10.20
C GLU A 21 -2.08 14.82 -9.21
N LEU A 22 -0.92 15.45 -9.36
CA LEU A 22 -0.64 16.72 -8.68
C LEU A 22 -1.04 17.84 -9.64
N TYR A 23 -2.06 18.59 -9.28
CA TYR A 23 -2.54 19.72 -10.06
C TYR A 23 -2.04 21.04 -9.46
N ARG A 24 -1.52 21.92 -10.31
CA ARG A 24 -1.01 23.24 -9.94
C ARG A 24 -1.90 24.35 -10.45
N TYR A 25 -2.51 25.10 -9.54
CA TYR A 25 -3.34 26.26 -9.84
C TYR A 25 -2.50 27.49 -10.20
N ARG A 26 -1.37 27.68 -9.53
CA ARG A 26 -0.45 28.80 -9.74
C ARG A 26 0.98 28.30 -9.68
N ASP A 27 1.85 28.86 -10.52
CA ASP A 27 3.28 28.56 -10.50
C ASP A 27 4.07 29.82 -10.10
N PRO A 28 4.29 30.04 -8.79
CA PRO A 28 5.12 31.15 -8.33
C PRO A 28 6.59 31.05 -8.79
N SER A 29 7.06 29.85 -9.14
CA SER A 29 8.45 29.63 -9.54
C SER A 29 8.70 29.93 -11.02
N GLY A 30 7.67 29.82 -11.85
CA GLY A 30 7.76 29.89 -13.32
C GLY A 30 8.44 28.68 -13.98
N VAL A 31 8.75 27.62 -13.22
CA VAL A 31 9.49 26.45 -13.71
C VAL A 31 8.56 25.33 -14.18
N SER A 32 7.50 25.05 -13.44
CA SER A 32 6.65 23.86 -13.63
C SER A 32 5.43 24.09 -14.50
N GLY A 33 4.99 25.34 -14.63
CA GLY A 33 3.70 25.69 -15.22
C GLY A 33 2.52 25.35 -14.31
N THR A 34 1.33 25.54 -14.86
CA THR A 34 0.03 25.23 -14.23
C THR A 34 -0.61 24.01 -14.90
N GLY A 35 -1.62 23.44 -14.26
CA GLY A 35 -2.26 22.20 -14.71
C GLY A 35 -1.68 20.96 -14.03
N VAL A 36 -1.74 19.81 -14.72
CA VAL A 36 -1.17 18.57 -14.20
C VAL A 36 0.36 18.62 -14.32
N VAL A 37 1.04 18.65 -13.18
CA VAL A 37 2.51 18.78 -13.10
C VAL A 37 3.19 17.47 -12.70
N ALA A 38 2.46 16.53 -12.13
CA ALA A 38 2.96 15.19 -11.83
C ALA A 38 1.83 14.15 -11.83
N LEU A 39 2.21 12.91 -12.09
CA LEU A 39 1.37 11.73 -11.90
C LEU A 39 1.97 10.88 -10.80
N GLY A 40 1.16 10.29 -9.93
CA GLY A 40 1.66 9.50 -8.83
C GLY A 40 0.79 8.31 -8.45
N ILE A 41 1.40 7.44 -7.66
CA ILE A 41 0.79 6.27 -7.05
C ILE A 41 1.16 6.28 -5.57
N GLU A 42 0.15 6.09 -4.72
CA GLU A 42 0.29 5.84 -3.29
C GLU A 42 0.21 4.34 -3.02
N PHE A 43 1.21 3.83 -2.31
CA PHE A 43 1.27 2.44 -1.86
C PHE A 43 0.56 2.30 -0.51
N PRO A 44 -0.04 1.12 -0.24
CA PRO A 44 -0.67 0.88 1.04
C PRO A 44 0.40 0.90 2.16
N PRO A 45 -0.01 1.21 3.40
CA PRO A 45 0.90 1.17 4.54
C PRO A 45 1.48 -0.23 4.72
N ASP A 46 2.75 -0.30 5.13
CA ASP A 46 3.37 -1.54 5.56
C ASP A 46 2.91 -1.94 6.98
N GLU A 47 3.45 -3.06 7.48
CA GLU A 47 3.15 -3.58 8.84
C GLU A 47 3.50 -2.61 9.99
N ARG A 48 4.29 -1.56 9.71
CA ARG A 48 4.67 -0.51 10.67
C ARG A 48 3.83 0.75 10.50
N GLY A 49 2.89 0.76 9.56
CA GLY A 49 2.08 1.92 9.21
C GLY A 49 2.80 2.92 8.30
N GLN A 50 3.98 2.59 7.76
CA GLN A 50 4.69 3.47 6.84
C GLN A 50 4.10 3.32 5.44
N GLN A 51 3.72 4.45 4.85
CA GLN A 51 3.30 4.53 3.45
C GLN A 51 4.45 5.02 2.58
N TRP A 52 4.32 4.87 1.27
CA TRP A 52 5.23 5.49 0.31
C TRP A 52 4.43 5.94 -0.89
N ILE A 53 4.93 6.96 -1.58
CA ILE A 53 4.44 7.34 -2.88
C ILE A 53 5.56 7.33 -3.90
N ALA A 54 5.22 7.02 -5.15
CA ALA A 54 6.07 7.26 -6.29
C ALA A 54 5.38 8.30 -7.19
N LEU A 55 6.11 9.31 -7.64
CA LEU A 55 5.59 10.25 -8.63
C LEU A 55 6.58 10.50 -9.77
N LYS A 56 5.99 10.79 -10.93
CA LYS A 56 6.65 11.25 -12.14
C LYS A 56 6.31 12.72 -12.35
N TRP A 57 7.33 13.58 -12.28
CA TRP A 57 7.21 14.97 -12.71
C TRP A 57 7.04 15.05 -14.22
N LEU A 58 6.10 15.86 -14.67
CA LEU A 58 5.84 16.16 -16.06
C LEU A 58 6.56 17.46 -16.48
N GLY A 59 6.56 17.75 -17.78
CA GLY A 59 7.12 18.98 -18.33
C GLY A 59 8.51 18.82 -18.93
N LYS A 60 9.29 19.90 -18.91
CA LYS A 60 10.57 20.02 -19.63
C LYS A 60 11.66 19.08 -19.09
N PHE A 61 11.64 18.81 -17.79
CA PHE A 61 12.64 18.00 -17.11
C PHE A 61 11.94 16.88 -16.33
N PRO A 62 11.48 15.82 -17.03
CA PRO A 62 10.77 14.73 -16.38
C PRO A 62 11.71 13.96 -15.45
N SER A 63 11.22 13.62 -14.27
CA SER A 63 11.97 12.84 -13.27
C SER A 63 11.03 11.98 -12.43
N LEU A 64 11.58 10.94 -11.82
CA LEU A 64 10.87 10.05 -10.90
C LEU A 64 11.42 10.26 -9.49
N VAL A 65 10.54 10.39 -8.51
CA VAL A 65 10.91 10.57 -7.10
C VAL A 65 9.96 9.79 -6.19
N PHE A 66 10.45 9.48 -4.99
CA PHE A 66 9.69 8.79 -3.96
C PHE A 66 9.60 9.68 -2.72
N TRP A 67 8.44 9.65 -2.04
CA TRP A 67 8.23 10.35 -0.77
C TRP A 67 7.62 9.41 0.27
N PRO A 68 7.82 9.68 1.57
CA PRO A 68 7.26 8.87 2.64
C PRO A 68 5.75 9.03 2.79
N SER A 69 5.17 10.12 2.27
CA SER A 69 3.72 10.34 2.29
C SER A 69 3.29 11.45 1.33
N ILE A 70 1.98 11.56 1.07
CA ILE A 70 1.38 12.71 0.38
C ILE A 70 1.57 14.00 1.17
N ALA A 71 1.54 13.94 2.51
CA ALA A 71 1.75 15.09 3.37
C ALA A 71 3.15 15.68 3.18
N ASP A 72 4.20 14.84 3.17
CA ASP A 72 5.58 15.27 2.94
C ASP A 72 5.76 15.90 1.54
N LEU A 73 5.11 15.33 0.52
CA LEU A 73 5.08 15.90 -0.83
C LEU A 73 4.45 17.30 -0.82
N LEU A 74 3.30 17.46 -0.17
CA LEU A 74 2.55 18.73 -0.14
C LEU A 74 3.19 19.79 0.75
N GLU A 75 3.92 19.41 1.79
CA GLU A 75 4.70 20.36 2.60
C GLU A 75 5.71 21.11 1.72
N VAL A 76 6.38 20.39 0.82
CA VAL A 76 7.41 20.96 -0.07
C VAL A 76 6.81 21.55 -1.35
N HIS A 77 5.85 20.85 -1.97
CA HIS A 77 5.34 21.16 -3.31
C HIS A 77 3.89 21.69 -3.36
N GLY A 78 3.22 21.76 -2.22
CA GLY A 78 1.87 22.33 -2.09
C GLY A 78 1.85 23.85 -2.26
N HIS A 79 2.98 24.53 -1.98
CA HIS A 79 3.16 25.97 -2.18
C HIS A 79 1.98 26.81 -1.64
N LEU A 80 1.65 26.64 -0.34
CA LEU A 80 0.54 27.34 0.34
C LEU A 80 -0.82 27.19 -0.38
N GLY A 81 -1.10 25.99 -0.89
CA GLY A 81 -2.35 25.69 -1.61
C GLY A 81 -2.32 26.07 -3.10
N ALA A 82 -1.16 26.41 -3.65
CA ALA A 82 -1.01 26.59 -5.10
C ALA A 82 -0.99 25.25 -5.86
N SER A 83 -0.76 24.13 -5.18
CA SER A 83 -0.91 22.77 -5.71
C SER A 83 -1.82 21.92 -4.84
N ASP A 84 -2.48 20.94 -5.45
CA ASP A 84 -3.39 20.03 -4.78
C ASP A 84 -3.35 18.64 -5.43
N VAL A 85 -3.66 17.60 -4.64
CA VAL A 85 -3.70 16.22 -5.10
C VAL A 85 -5.12 15.86 -5.53
N ARG A 86 -5.27 15.34 -6.73
CA ARG A 86 -6.54 14.82 -7.24
C ARG A 86 -6.44 13.32 -7.41
N TRP A 87 -7.30 12.61 -6.69
CA TRP A 87 -7.34 11.16 -6.69
C TRP A 87 -8.22 10.64 -7.82
N PHE A 88 -7.76 9.56 -8.45
CA PHE A 88 -8.55 8.81 -9.44
C PHE A 88 -9.30 7.63 -8.82
N ASP A 89 -8.81 7.15 -7.68
CA ASP A 89 -9.34 5.97 -6.98
C ASP A 89 -9.93 6.42 -5.64
N SER A 90 -11.02 5.76 -5.22
CA SER A 90 -11.61 5.96 -3.89
C SER A 90 -10.61 5.62 -2.80
N ASP A 91 -10.75 6.25 -1.63
CA ASP A 91 -9.92 5.90 -0.48
C ASP A 91 -10.29 4.49 0.02
N PRO A 92 -9.35 3.53 0.07
CA PRO A 92 -9.61 2.20 0.62
C PRO A 92 -9.86 2.23 2.13
N PHE A 93 -9.52 3.33 2.82
CA PHE A 93 -9.74 3.51 4.25
C PHE A 93 -11.01 4.32 4.57
N ASP A 94 -11.63 4.98 3.58
CA ASP A 94 -12.94 5.63 3.75
C ASP A 94 -14.12 4.67 3.55
N ALA A 95 -13.87 3.36 3.47
CA ALA A 95 -14.88 2.32 3.28
C ALA A 95 -15.69 2.03 4.56
N GLU A 96 -16.32 3.04 5.17
CA GLU A 96 -17.47 2.83 6.06
C GLU A 96 -18.75 2.58 5.23
N ASP A 97 -18.73 1.62 4.31
CA ASP A 97 -19.96 0.97 3.78
C ASP A 97 -19.61 -0.26 2.92
N GLN A 98 -18.86 -1.23 3.48
CA GLN A 98 -18.84 -2.58 2.95
C GLN A 98 -19.62 -3.50 3.89
N THR A 99 -20.93 -3.28 4.01
CA THR A 99 -21.81 -4.27 4.63
C THR A 99 -21.91 -5.50 3.74
N GLY A 100 -21.21 -6.55 4.13
CA GLY A 100 -21.72 -7.91 4.04
C GLY A 100 -21.26 -8.77 2.87
N GLU A 101 -19.98 -9.14 2.85
CA GLU A 101 -19.62 -10.56 2.75
C GLU A 101 -18.17 -10.73 3.21
N THR A 102 -17.95 -11.28 4.41
CA THR A 102 -16.63 -11.79 4.79
C THR A 102 -16.29 -12.95 3.86
N PRO A 103 -15.14 -12.95 3.14
CA PRO A 103 -14.69 -14.18 2.52
C PRO A 103 -14.29 -15.14 3.65
N SER A 104 -15.20 -16.06 3.96
CA SER A 104 -14.94 -17.19 4.82
C SER A 104 -13.81 -18.02 4.20
N CYS A 105 -12.65 -18.03 4.87
CA CYS A 105 -11.61 -19.03 4.65
C CYS A 105 -12.10 -20.40 5.16
N HIS A 106 -13.07 -21.00 4.49
CA HIS A 106 -13.47 -22.39 4.67
C HIS A 106 -13.24 -23.13 3.36
N GLY A 107 -12.04 -23.68 3.20
CA GLY A 107 -11.77 -24.46 1.99
C GLY A 107 -10.36 -24.95 1.72
N LEU A 108 -9.44 -25.05 2.68
CA LEU A 108 -8.21 -25.84 2.49
C LEU A 108 -7.92 -26.69 3.73
N SER A 109 -8.75 -27.72 3.93
CA SER A 109 -8.32 -28.91 4.64
C SER A 109 -7.35 -29.66 3.73
N SER A 110 -6.06 -29.57 4.05
CA SER A 110 -5.07 -30.54 3.63
C SER A 110 -4.24 -30.85 4.87
N ALA A 111 -4.64 -31.92 5.54
CA ALA A 111 -3.96 -32.47 6.70
C ALA A 111 -2.47 -32.73 6.39
N ALA A 112 -1.57 -32.01 7.06
CA ALA A 112 -0.23 -32.50 7.33
C ALA A 112 -0.25 -33.09 8.74
N ARG A 113 -0.13 -34.42 8.80
CA ARG A 113 -0.15 -35.21 10.03
C ARG A 113 0.96 -34.77 10.98
N SER A 114 0.58 -34.59 12.23
CA SER A 114 1.46 -34.50 13.40
C SER A 114 2.43 -35.68 13.45
N LEU A 115 3.73 -35.40 13.42
CA LEU A 115 4.73 -36.31 13.98
C LEU A 115 4.93 -35.88 15.42
N ASP A 116 4.14 -36.47 16.32
CA ASP A 116 4.40 -36.42 17.75
C ASP A 116 5.34 -37.56 18.10
N SER A 117 6.55 -37.18 18.48
CA SER A 117 7.60 -38.01 19.07
C SER A 117 7.16 -38.49 20.45
N GLY A 118 6.63 -39.72 20.51
CA GLY A 118 6.37 -40.43 21.76
C GLY A 118 7.66 -40.97 22.42
N PRO A 119 7.73 -41.01 23.76
CA PRO A 119 8.88 -41.52 24.51
C PRO A 119 8.90 -43.05 24.53
N ASN A 120 10.09 -43.64 24.35
CA ASN A 120 10.29 -45.08 24.42
C ASN A 120 10.38 -45.52 25.91
N HIS A 121 9.28 -46.01 26.48
CA HIS A 121 9.30 -46.74 27.75
C HIS A 121 9.60 -48.21 27.49
N GLY A 122 10.69 -48.71 28.09
CA GLY A 122 11.01 -50.13 28.09
C GLY A 122 10.12 -50.94 29.03
N VAL A 123 9.96 -52.22 28.71
CA VAL A 123 9.67 -53.32 29.65
C VAL A 123 10.29 -54.60 29.04
N GLY A 124 11.03 -55.40 29.83
CA GLY A 124 11.44 -56.78 29.48
C GLY A 124 10.25 -57.76 29.49
N PRO A 125 10.38 -59.07 29.79
CA PRO A 125 11.56 -59.91 30.04
C PRO A 125 11.63 -61.18 29.14
N VAL A 126 12.77 -61.87 29.11
CA VAL A 126 13.02 -63.27 29.56
C VAL A 126 14.52 -63.54 29.56
#